data_AF-A0A2V9HQI3-F1
#
_entry.id   AF-A0A2V9HQI3-F1
#
_cell.length_a   1.000
_cell.length_b   1.000
_cell.length_c   1.000
_cell.angle_alpha   90.00
_cell.angle_beta   90.00
_cell.angle_gamma   90.00
#
_symmetry.space_group_name_H-M   'P 1'
#
loop_
_entity.id
_entity.type
_entity.pdbx_description
1 polymer ?
#
loop_
_entity_poly.entity_id
_entity_poly.type
_entity_poly.pdbx_seq_one_letter_code
_entity_poly.pdbx_strand_id
1 'polypeptide(L)'
;MDTITHGIAGALIGKAVFRGEDMFAAQPMNRARIITWSLMLGAIFPDSDVIRDFFSSDKLLIVTWHRSITHSLVMLPVWALLLAGITRAFANRRKWEAPSFAALTAIYAAGILSHVLLDLVTSFGTMIWSPLEWSRPAWDLIFIVDFTLTAIFLVPQLLAWVYAHPEKVKRRAVGMWLVFVPAPFLIAKIAAISGAPISDRVVLSAIVILAVLFLLPAFLGWGLKIGLCTPCRILAHSEVR
;
A
#
# COMPACT_ATOMS: atom_id res chain seq x y z
N MET A 1 10.63 -2.40 6.31
CA MET A 1 10.03 -2.40 4.97
C MET A 1 10.06 -1.00 4.39
N ASP A 2 10.04 -0.85 3.08
CA ASP A 2 9.94 0.47 2.45
C ASP A 2 8.52 1.06 2.58
N THR A 3 8.47 2.39 2.65
CA THR A 3 7.22 3.16 2.85
C THR A 3 6.20 2.94 1.73
N ILE A 4 6.65 2.66 0.51
CA ILE A 4 5.76 2.43 -0.63
C ILE A 4 4.99 1.11 -0.43
N THR A 5 5.69 0.04 -0.05
CA THR A 5 5.05 -1.24 0.26
C THR A 5 4.04 -1.12 1.39
N HIS A 6 4.36 -0.37 2.46
CA HIS A 6 3.42 -0.09 3.54
C HIS A 6 2.17 0.68 3.07
N GLY A 7 2.33 1.70 2.24
CA GLY A 7 1.20 2.43 1.66
C GLY A 7 0.31 1.54 0.79
N ILE A 8 0.92 0.70 -0.05
CA ILE A 8 0.20 -0.28 -0.89
C ILE A 8 -0.58 -1.28 -0.02
N ALA A 9 0.03 -1.77 1.06
CA ALA A 9 -0.61 -2.68 2.02
C ALA A 9 -1.78 -1.99 2.75
N GLY A 10 -1.60 -0.76 3.23
CA GLY A 10 -2.66 0.02 3.87
C GLY A 10 -3.86 0.25 2.94
N ALA A 11 -3.60 0.63 1.68
CA ALA A 11 -4.65 0.79 0.68
C ALA A 11 -5.38 -0.55 0.37
N LEU A 12 -4.65 -1.67 0.33
CA LEU A 12 -5.23 -3.00 0.16
C LEU A 12 -6.16 -3.35 1.34
N ILE A 13 -5.71 -3.13 2.57
CA ILE A 13 -6.50 -3.39 3.79
C ILE A 13 -7.77 -2.51 3.77
N GLY A 14 -7.65 -1.24 3.38
CA GLY A 14 -8.79 -0.33 3.23
C GLY A 14 -9.87 -0.88 2.31
N LYS A 15 -9.48 -1.33 1.11
CA LYS A 15 -10.42 -1.89 0.13
C LYS A 15 -10.96 -3.26 0.56
N ALA A 16 -10.10 -4.16 1.04
CA ALA A 16 -10.46 -5.55 1.30
C ALA A 16 -11.25 -5.74 2.61
N VAL A 17 -10.85 -5.03 3.68
CA VAL A 17 -11.42 -5.23 5.02
C VAL A 17 -12.49 -4.19 5.33
N PHE A 18 -12.22 -2.93 5.01
CA PHE A 18 -13.09 -1.81 5.41
C PHE A 18 -14.03 -1.32 4.29
N ARG A 19 -14.11 -2.06 3.18
CA ARG A 19 -14.94 -1.72 2.00
C ARG A 19 -14.66 -0.32 1.46
N GLY A 20 -13.40 0.09 1.52
CA GLY A 20 -12.93 1.32 0.92
C GLY A 20 -12.99 1.27 -0.60
N GLU A 21 -13.01 2.44 -1.22
CA GLU A 21 -13.03 2.60 -2.67
C GLU A 21 -11.64 2.97 -3.22
N ASP A 22 -11.52 2.96 -4.55
CA ASP A 22 -10.32 3.42 -5.25
C ASP A 22 -10.01 4.89 -4.94
N MET A 23 -8.74 5.15 -4.60
CA MET A 23 -8.27 6.45 -4.12
C MET A 23 -8.30 7.55 -5.19
N PHE A 24 -8.11 7.20 -6.46
CA PHE A 24 -7.89 8.12 -7.57
C PHE A 24 -9.03 8.14 -8.59
N ALA A 25 -10.24 7.76 -8.20
CA ALA A 25 -11.40 7.84 -9.07
C ALA A 25 -11.84 9.30 -9.29
N ALA A 26 -12.31 9.62 -10.50
CA ALA A 26 -12.68 10.98 -10.92
C ALA A 26 -13.90 11.58 -10.19
N GLN A 27 -14.60 10.80 -9.37
CA GLN A 27 -15.76 11.26 -8.62
C GLN A 27 -15.35 12.02 -7.34
N PRO A 28 -16.27 12.78 -6.71
CA PRO A 28 -15.98 13.47 -5.44
C PRO A 28 -15.54 12.53 -4.31
N MET A 29 -14.90 13.11 -3.29
CA MET A 29 -14.49 12.39 -2.09
C MET A 29 -15.72 11.91 -1.32
N ASN A 30 -15.82 10.60 -1.12
CA ASN A 30 -16.87 9.96 -0.35
C ASN A 30 -16.30 9.26 0.89
N ARG A 31 -17.19 8.73 1.73
CA ARG A 31 -16.82 8.02 2.95
C ARG A 31 -15.87 6.84 2.68
N ALA A 32 -16.14 6.04 1.65
CA ALA A 32 -15.35 4.84 1.34
C ALA A 32 -13.92 5.19 0.89
N ARG A 33 -13.72 6.31 0.19
CA ARG A 33 -12.37 6.78 -0.17
C ARG A 33 -11.62 7.32 1.01
N ILE A 34 -12.28 8.07 1.90
CA ILE A 34 -11.64 8.53 3.13
C ILE A 34 -11.14 7.35 3.95
N ILE A 35 -11.87 6.23 3.99
CA ILE A 35 -11.40 4.99 4.63
C ILE A 35 -10.09 4.50 4.01
N THR A 36 -10.03 4.33 2.68
CA THR A 36 -8.82 3.86 1.99
C THR A 36 -7.64 4.82 2.19
N TRP A 37 -7.89 6.13 2.04
CA TRP A 37 -6.88 7.17 2.25
C TRP A 37 -6.37 7.18 3.69
N SER A 38 -7.25 7.09 4.69
CA SER A 38 -6.85 7.08 6.10
C SER A 38 -6.03 5.85 6.46
N LEU A 39 -6.35 4.66 5.92
CA LEU A 39 -5.55 3.46 6.13
C LEU A 39 -4.18 3.54 5.46
N MET A 40 -4.14 3.99 4.20
CA MET A 40 -2.87 4.21 3.50
C MET A 40 -1.99 5.22 4.25
N LEU A 41 -2.56 6.37 4.64
CA LEU A 41 -1.81 7.40 5.38
C LEU A 41 -1.39 6.92 6.77
N GLY A 42 -2.23 6.14 7.46
CA GLY A 42 -1.87 5.52 8.73
C GLY A 42 -0.74 4.51 8.59
N ALA A 43 -0.70 3.75 7.49
CA ALA A 43 0.39 2.83 7.19
C ALA A 43 1.67 3.54 6.71
N ILE A 44 1.59 4.74 6.16
CA ILE A 44 2.76 5.53 5.77
C ILE A 44 3.32 6.33 6.95
N PHE A 45 2.46 6.74 7.89
CA PHE A 45 2.81 7.67 8.97
C PHE A 45 4.04 7.27 9.80
N PRO A 46 4.25 5.99 10.20
CA PRO A 46 5.39 5.66 11.05
C PRO A 46 6.75 6.08 10.47
N ASP A 47 6.95 5.92 9.15
CA ASP A 47 8.16 6.32 8.41
C ASP A 47 8.33 7.85 8.27
N SER A 48 7.37 8.67 8.74
CA SER A 48 7.56 10.12 8.78
C SER A 48 8.61 10.56 9.81
N ASP A 49 9.14 9.64 10.61
CA ASP A 49 10.27 9.90 11.50
C ASP A 49 11.54 10.33 10.75
N VAL A 50 11.67 9.98 9.46
CA VAL A 50 12.74 10.47 8.57
C VAL A 50 12.74 12.01 8.45
N ILE A 51 11.60 12.67 8.69
CA ILE A 51 11.55 14.15 8.72
C ILE A 51 12.51 14.72 9.78
N ARG A 52 12.68 14.02 10.92
CA ARG A 52 13.61 14.43 11.97
C ARG A 52 15.06 14.44 11.48
N ASP A 53 15.41 13.53 10.58
CA ASP A 53 16.77 13.40 10.05
C ASP A 53 17.15 14.58 9.15
N PHE A 54 16.17 15.27 8.54
CA PHE A 54 16.44 16.53 7.83
C PHE A 54 16.85 17.67 8.76
N PHE A 55 16.46 17.63 10.04
CA PHE A 55 16.79 18.66 11.03
C PHE A 55 18.05 18.34 11.84
N SER A 56 18.63 17.13 11.68
CA SER A 56 19.81 16.69 12.43
C SER A 56 20.80 15.97 11.52
N SER A 57 21.99 16.55 11.33
CA SER A 57 23.04 15.99 10.47
C SER A 57 23.79 14.79 11.09
N ASP A 58 23.36 14.29 12.24
CA ASP A 58 24.04 13.23 12.96
C ASP A 58 23.57 11.84 12.47
N LYS A 59 24.48 11.12 11.79
CA LYS A 59 24.21 9.78 11.25
C LYS A 59 24.07 8.71 12.34
N LEU A 60 24.47 8.97 13.59
CA LEU A 60 24.22 8.02 14.70
C LEU A 60 22.77 8.07 15.18
N LEU A 61 22.11 9.21 15.01
CA LEU A 61 20.71 9.41 15.39
C LEU A 61 19.74 8.58 14.55
N ILE A 62 20.05 8.34 13.26
CA ILE A 62 19.23 7.48 12.40
C ILE A 62 19.28 6.02 12.88
N VAL A 63 20.43 5.51 13.29
CA VAL A 63 20.55 4.11 13.74
C VAL A 63 19.89 3.92 15.12
N THR A 64 19.97 4.93 15.98
CA THR A 64 19.46 4.85 17.34
C THR A 64 17.96 5.12 17.42
N TRP A 65 17.45 6.14 16.72
CA TRP A 65 16.06 6.59 16.89
C TRP A 65 15.10 6.18 15.78
N HIS A 66 15.58 5.73 14.62
CA HIS A 66 14.70 5.29 13.56
C HIS A 66 13.89 4.07 14.00
N ARG A 67 12.58 4.13 13.73
CA ARG A 67 11.58 3.16 14.17
C ARG A 67 11.36 3.08 15.68
N SER A 68 11.47 4.22 16.35
CA SER A 68 11.16 4.40 17.76
C SER A 68 9.72 4.87 17.96
N ILE A 69 9.52 6.10 18.45
CA ILE A 69 8.24 6.62 18.95
C ILE A 69 7.09 6.51 17.92
N THR A 70 7.35 6.71 16.63
CA THR A 70 6.33 6.65 15.57
C THR A 70 5.89 5.22 15.23
N HIS A 71 6.72 4.22 15.58
CA HIS A 71 6.47 2.79 15.33
C HIS A 71 6.11 2.03 16.62
N SER A 72 5.79 2.76 17.69
CA SER A 72 5.47 2.19 18.99
C SER A 72 4.00 1.76 19.07
N LEU A 73 3.77 0.57 19.62
CA LEU A 73 2.44 0.08 19.99
C LEU A 73 1.87 0.85 21.19
N VAL A 74 2.73 1.36 22.07
CA VAL A 74 2.33 2.19 23.22
C VAL A 74 1.79 3.54 22.75
N MET A 75 2.45 4.14 21.76
CA MET A 75 2.05 5.44 21.20
C MET A 75 0.99 5.34 20.11
N LEU A 76 0.69 4.14 19.63
CA LEU A 76 -0.30 3.89 18.58
C LEU A 76 -1.65 4.56 18.85
N PRO A 77 -2.27 4.49 20.05
CA PRO A 77 -3.54 5.17 20.32
C PRO A 77 -3.44 6.69 20.17
N VAL A 78 -2.33 7.28 20.60
CA VAL A 78 -2.08 8.74 20.53
C VAL A 78 -1.98 9.17 19.08
N TRP A 79 -1.19 8.46 18.28
CA TRP A 79 -1.02 8.76 16.85
C TRP A 79 -2.32 8.55 16.06
N ALA A 80 -3.06 7.47 16.37
CA ALA A 80 -4.35 7.21 15.73
C ALA A 80 -5.37 8.32 16.00
N LEU A 81 -5.46 8.81 17.26
CA LEU A 81 -6.34 9.92 17.62
C LEU A 81 -5.93 11.23 16.92
N LEU A 82 -4.63 11.52 16.86
CA LEU A 82 -4.10 12.71 16.20
C LEU A 82 -4.47 12.73 14.71
N LEU A 83 -4.17 11.65 13.99
CA LEU A 83 -4.43 11.54 12.55
C LEU A 83 -5.93 11.53 12.24
N ALA A 84 -6.74 10.86 13.08
CA ALA A 84 -8.19 10.91 12.97
C ALA A 84 -8.73 12.35 13.16
N GLY A 85 -8.17 13.10 14.11
CA GLY A 85 -8.52 14.50 14.37
C GLY A 85 -8.19 15.41 13.19
N ILE A 86 -6.99 15.29 12.63
CA ILE A 86 -6.55 16.05 11.44
C ILE A 86 -7.47 15.75 10.26
N THR A 87 -7.73 14.46 9.99
CA THR A 87 -8.59 14.04 8.89
C THR A 87 -10.01 14.52 9.05
N ARG A 88 -10.57 14.41 10.27
CA ARG A 88 -11.93 14.88 10.55
C ARG A 88 -12.04 16.39 10.41
N ALA A 89 -11.06 17.15 10.89
CA ALA A 89 -11.02 18.61 10.73
C ALA A 89 -10.94 19.00 9.25
N PHE A 90 -10.13 18.31 8.45
CA PHE A 90 -10.02 18.56 7.01
C PHE A 90 -11.31 18.19 6.27
N ALA A 91 -11.88 17.02 6.56
CA ALA A 91 -13.14 16.57 5.96
C ALA A 91 -14.30 17.53 6.29
N ASN A 92 -14.41 18.00 7.53
CA ASN A 92 -15.41 18.99 7.93
C ASN A 92 -15.24 20.31 7.16
N ARG A 93 -14.00 20.82 7.03
CA ARG A 93 -13.71 22.05 6.26
C ARG A 93 -14.07 21.92 4.78
N ARG A 94 -13.86 20.74 4.21
CA ARG A 94 -14.17 20.43 2.80
C ARG A 94 -15.61 19.96 2.58
N LYS A 95 -16.42 19.84 3.65
CA LYS A 95 -17.78 19.29 3.64
C LYS A 95 -17.83 17.88 3.02
N TRP A 96 -16.81 17.07 3.27
CA TRP A 96 -16.75 15.68 2.83
C TRP A 96 -17.46 14.76 3.80
N GLU A 97 -18.11 13.73 3.28
CA GLU A 97 -18.68 12.66 4.10
C GLU A 97 -17.55 11.79 4.67
N ALA A 98 -17.35 11.86 5.98
CA ALA A 98 -16.33 11.09 6.68
C ALA A 98 -16.93 10.11 7.69
N PRO A 99 -16.27 8.96 7.96
CA PRO A 99 -16.64 8.08 9.06
C PRO A 99 -16.66 8.82 10.41
N SER A 100 -17.36 8.27 11.41
CA SER A 100 -17.33 8.79 12.78
C SER A 100 -15.90 8.90 13.30
N PHE A 101 -15.65 9.81 14.25
CA PHE A 101 -14.32 10.00 14.81
C PHE A 101 -13.75 8.69 15.38
N ALA A 102 -14.55 7.92 16.13
CA ALA A 102 -14.16 6.60 16.63
C ALA A 102 -13.80 5.62 15.51
N ALA A 103 -14.56 5.59 14.41
CA ALA A 103 -14.25 4.75 13.27
C ALA A 103 -12.93 5.17 12.59
N LEU A 104 -12.71 6.48 12.40
CA LEU A 104 -11.45 7.01 11.86
C LEU A 104 -10.27 6.64 12.74
N THR A 105 -10.39 6.77 14.07
CA THR A 105 -9.35 6.36 15.01
C THR A 105 -9.02 4.87 14.86
N ALA A 106 -10.03 4.01 14.77
CA ALA A 106 -9.83 2.57 14.56
C ALA A 106 -9.16 2.25 13.21
N ILE A 107 -9.54 2.98 12.15
CA ILE A 107 -8.96 2.85 10.80
C ILE A 107 -7.48 3.26 10.81
N TYR A 108 -7.13 4.40 11.44
CA TYR A 108 -5.74 4.82 11.59
C TYR A 108 -4.93 3.87 12.46
N ALA A 109 -5.51 3.39 13.56
CA ALA A 109 -4.90 2.38 14.42
C ALA A 109 -4.58 1.10 13.64
N ALA A 110 -5.50 0.63 12.80
CA ALA A 110 -5.27 -0.54 11.95
C ALA A 110 -4.15 -0.30 10.91
N GLY A 111 -4.08 0.90 10.33
CA GLY A 111 -3.01 1.28 9.39
C GLY A 111 -1.63 1.28 10.06
N ILE A 112 -1.51 1.98 11.19
CA ILE A 112 -0.27 2.03 11.98
C ILE A 112 0.11 0.63 12.45
N LEU A 113 -0.84 -0.15 12.95
CA LEU A 113 -0.59 -1.52 13.39
C LEU A 113 -0.06 -2.39 12.24
N SER A 114 -0.66 -2.28 11.05
CA SER A 114 -0.21 -3.04 9.88
C SER A 114 1.24 -2.73 9.53
N HIS A 115 1.64 -1.47 9.61
CA HIS A 115 3.02 -1.05 9.40
C HIS A 115 3.95 -1.68 10.44
N VAL A 116 3.64 -1.52 11.73
CA VAL A 116 4.48 -2.02 12.82
C VAL A 116 4.66 -3.54 12.74
N LEU A 117 3.57 -4.27 12.44
CA LEU A 117 3.62 -5.72 12.26
C LEU A 117 4.47 -6.12 11.05
N LEU A 118 4.30 -5.46 9.90
CA LEU A 118 5.10 -5.74 8.71
C LEU A 118 6.58 -5.45 8.94
N ASP A 119 6.91 -4.44 9.74
CA ASP A 119 8.29 -4.17 10.10
C ASP A 119 8.88 -5.18 11.10
N LEU A 120 8.09 -5.71 12.04
CA LEU A 120 8.54 -6.79 12.93
C LEU A 120 8.91 -8.06 12.17
N VAL A 121 8.22 -8.34 11.05
CA VAL A 121 8.53 -9.50 10.18
C VAL A 121 9.89 -9.33 9.50
N THR A 122 10.39 -8.10 9.35
CA THR A 122 11.67 -7.81 8.67
C THR A 122 12.88 -7.97 9.56
N SER A 123 14.05 -8.18 8.96
CA SER A 123 15.32 -8.33 9.70
C SER A 123 15.89 -7.06 10.35
N PHE A 124 15.26 -5.90 10.17
CA PHE A 124 15.74 -4.65 10.78
C PHE A 124 15.27 -4.45 12.22
N GLY A 125 14.11 -5.01 12.55
CA GLY A 125 13.46 -4.86 13.85
C GLY A 125 12.89 -3.47 14.15
N THR A 126 12.03 -3.40 15.16
CA THR A 126 11.20 -2.22 15.48
C THR A 126 11.06 -2.03 16.98
N MET A 127 11.20 -0.78 17.47
CA MET A 127 11.12 -0.49 18.90
C MET A 127 9.68 -0.31 19.38
N ILE A 128 8.93 -1.41 19.36
CA ILE A 128 7.48 -1.42 19.61
C ILE A 128 7.07 -0.95 21.02
N TRP A 129 7.97 -1.03 21.99
CA TRP A 129 7.73 -0.66 23.39
C TRP A 129 8.17 0.77 23.73
N SER A 130 8.70 1.53 22.78
CA SER A 130 9.11 2.91 22.98
C SER A 130 7.93 3.78 23.44
N PRO A 131 8.08 4.74 24.36
CA PRO A 131 9.32 5.13 25.06
C PRO A 131 9.55 4.35 26.37
N LEU A 132 8.72 3.35 26.70
CA LEU A 132 8.82 2.62 27.97
C LEU A 132 10.07 1.75 28.00
N GLU A 133 10.36 1.07 26.89
CA GLU A 133 11.51 0.18 26.77
C GLU A 133 12.17 0.33 25.39
N TRP A 134 13.50 0.27 25.36
CA TRP A 134 14.33 0.41 24.18
C TRP A 134 14.79 -0.93 23.60
N SER A 135 13.89 -1.91 23.54
CA SER A 135 14.13 -3.18 22.85
C SER A 135 13.71 -3.11 21.38
N ARG A 136 14.47 -3.77 20.50
CA ARG A 136 14.25 -3.80 19.05
C ARG A 136 14.00 -5.24 18.58
N PRO A 137 12.83 -5.83 18.87
CA PRO A 137 12.48 -7.16 18.38
C PRO A 137 12.42 -7.20 16.84
N ALA A 138 12.84 -8.33 16.28
CA ALA A 138 12.74 -8.70 14.88
C ALA A 138 12.40 -10.20 14.77
N TRP A 139 11.62 -10.59 13.76
CA TRP A 139 11.33 -12.00 13.47
C TRP A 139 12.19 -12.57 12.34
N ASP A 140 12.95 -11.71 11.65
CA ASP A 140 13.93 -12.10 10.63
C ASP A 140 13.38 -12.99 9.51
N LEU A 141 12.11 -12.82 9.12
CA LEU A 141 11.45 -13.66 8.12
C LEU A 141 11.64 -13.15 6.69
N ILE A 142 11.72 -11.83 6.50
CA ILE A 142 11.84 -11.19 5.18
C ILE A 142 12.86 -10.06 5.19
N PHE A 143 13.37 -9.71 4.01
CA PHE A 143 14.27 -8.57 3.84
C PHE A 143 13.57 -7.24 4.04
N ILE A 144 14.36 -6.20 4.32
CA ILE A 144 13.88 -4.83 4.51
C ILE A 144 13.23 -4.30 3.22
N VAL A 145 13.78 -4.62 2.05
CA VAL A 145 13.18 -4.31 0.75
C VAL A 145 12.91 -5.63 0.04
N ASP A 146 11.63 -5.98 -0.07
CA ASP A 146 11.20 -7.25 -0.69
C ASP A 146 10.19 -6.98 -1.81
N PHE A 147 10.70 -6.94 -3.04
CA PHE A 147 9.87 -6.73 -4.24
C PHE A 147 8.83 -7.83 -4.47
N THR A 148 9.05 -9.04 -3.93
CA THR A 148 8.08 -10.13 -4.03
C THR A 148 6.86 -9.80 -3.18
N LEU A 149 7.07 -9.33 -1.95
CA LEU A 149 5.97 -8.92 -1.10
C LEU A 149 5.24 -7.69 -1.65
N THR A 150 5.98 -6.69 -2.16
CA THR A 150 5.37 -5.56 -2.86
C THR A 150 4.48 -6.03 -4.02
N ALA A 151 4.95 -6.98 -4.83
CA ALA A 151 4.19 -7.55 -5.92
C ALA A 151 2.93 -8.29 -5.44
N ILE A 152 3.02 -9.06 -4.35
CA ILE A 152 1.88 -9.76 -3.74
C ILE A 152 0.77 -8.78 -3.33
N PHE A 153 1.11 -7.60 -2.79
CA PHE A 153 0.11 -6.60 -2.45
C PHE A 153 -0.37 -5.77 -3.65
N LEU A 154 0.52 -5.46 -4.60
CA LEU A 154 0.23 -4.55 -5.70
C LEU A 154 -0.53 -5.22 -6.85
N VAL A 155 -0.10 -6.40 -7.29
CA VAL A 155 -0.65 -7.08 -8.48
C VAL A 155 -2.16 -7.32 -8.37
N PRO A 156 -2.71 -7.84 -7.25
CA PRO A 156 -4.15 -8.05 -7.13
C PRO A 156 -4.96 -6.75 -7.23
N GLN A 157 -4.43 -5.64 -6.68
CA GLN A 157 -5.08 -4.34 -6.75
C GLN A 157 -5.13 -3.81 -8.17
N LEU A 158 -4.04 -3.96 -8.92
CA LEU A 158 -3.95 -3.56 -10.30
C LEU A 158 -4.87 -4.38 -11.19
N LEU A 159 -4.91 -5.71 -11.00
CA LEU A 159 -5.82 -6.59 -11.72
C LEU A 159 -7.28 -6.25 -11.40
N ALA A 160 -7.64 -6.06 -10.13
CA ALA A 160 -8.99 -5.64 -9.74
C ALA A 160 -9.41 -4.34 -10.46
N TRP A 161 -8.51 -3.37 -10.56
CA TRP A 161 -8.76 -2.13 -11.29
C TRP A 161 -8.90 -2.34 -12.80
N VAL A 162 -8.07 -3.18 -13.42
CA VAL A 162 -8.19 -3.50 -14.86
C VAL A 162 -9.57 -4.08 -15.17
N TYR A 163 -10.04 -5.01 -14.35
CA TYR A 163 -11.28 -5.77 -14.58
C TYR A 163 -12.54 -5.13 -13.99
N ALA A 164 -12.43 -4.00 -13.27
CA ALA A 164 -13.59 -3.33 -12.67
C ALA A 164 -14.67 -2.89 -13.67
N HIS A 165 -14.28 -2.59 -14.92
CA HIS A 165 -15.19 -2.11 -15.95
C HIS A 165 -14.96 -2.83 -17.29
N PRO A 166 -15.89 -3.70 -17.74
CA PRO A 166 -15.72 -4.53 -18.93
C PRO A 166 -15.31 -3.75 -20.19
N GLU A 167 -15.87 -2.56 -20.38
CA GLU A 167 -15.64 -1.69 -21.54
C GLU A 167 -14.24 -1.06 -21.55
N LYS A 168 -13.57 -1.01 -20.39
CA LYS A 168 -12.23 -0.40 -20.24
C LYS A 168 -11.11 -1.44 -20.13
N VAL A 169 -11.42 -2.73 -20.01
CA VAL A 169 -10.45 -3.82 -19.77
C VAL A 169 -9.29 -3.78 -20.76
N LYS A 170 -9.57 -3.78 -22.08
CA LYS A 170 -8.52 -3.78 -23.11
C LYS A 170 -7.59 -2.58 -22.97
N ARG A 171 -8.15 -1.37 -22.80
CA ARG A 171 -7.38 -0.13 -22.66
C ARG A 171 -6.53 -0.14 -21.39
N ARG A 172 -7.10 -0.57 -20.26
CA ARG A 172 -6.40 -0.64 -18.97
C ARG A 172 -5.29 -1.69 -19.00
N ALA A 173 -5.55 -2.88 -19.55
CA ALA A 173 -4.57 -3.96 -19.69
C ALA A 173 -3.38 -3.55 -20.58
N VAL A 174 -3.64 -2.92 -21.73
CA VAL A 174 -2.58 -2.40 -22.61
C VAL A 174 -1.80 -1.27 -21.92
N GLY A 175 -2.49 -0.34 -21.25
CA GLY A 175 -1.82 0.71 -20.49
C GLY A 175 -0.90 0.16 -19.39
N MET A 176 -1.37 -0.83 -18.64
CA MET A 176 -0.57 -1.54 -17.65
C MET A 176 0.65 -2.22 -18.25
N TRP A 177 0.46 -2.95 -19.35
CA TRP A 177 1.56 -3.58 -20.06
C TRP A 177 2.62 -2.55 -20.50
N LEU A 178 2.20 -1.43 -21.11
CA LEU A 178 3.12 -0.35 -21.51
C LEU A 178 3.88 0.27 -20.34
N VAL A 179 3.26 0.37 -19.16
CA VAL A 179 3.90 0.91 -17.95
C VAL A 179 4.91 -0.07 -17.35
N PHE A 180 4.60 -1.37 -17.32
CA PHE A 180 5.44 -2.36 -16.64
C PHE A 180 6.50 -3.02 -17.54
N VAL A 181 6.32 -3.03 -18.87
CA VAL A 181 7.30 -3.59 -19.82
C VAL A 181 8.69 -2.95 -19.75
N PRO A 182 8.84 -1.63 -19.56
CA PRO A 182 10.15 -1.02 -19.41
C PRO A 182 10.89 -1.42 -18.13
N ALA A 183 10.18 -1.89 -17.09
CA ALA A 183 10.76 -2.10 -15.77
C ALA A 183 11.86 -3.19 -15.74
N PRO A 184 11.69 -4.39 -16.33
CA PRO A 184 12.77 -5.37 -16.42
C PRO A 184 14.03 -4.84 -17.14
N PHE A 185 13.87 -4.04 -18.19
CA PHE A 185 14.99 -3.42 -18.89
C PHE A 185 15.72 -2.40 -18.01
N LEU A 186 14.97 -1.55 -17.32
CA LEU A 186 15.54 -0.54 -16.41
C LEU A 186 16.29 -1.22 -15.26
N ILE A 187 15.70 -2.27 -14.66
CA ILE A 187 16.34 -3.06 -13.60
C ILE A 187 17.63 -3.71 -14.13
N ALA A 188 17.60 -4.32 -15.31
CA ALA A 188 18.79 -4.94 -15.90
C ALA A 188 19.90 -3.91 -16.19
N LYS A 189 19.54 -2.70 -16.66
CA LYS A 189 20.50 -1.61 -16.87
C LYS A 189 21.11 -1.13 -15.56
N ILE A 190 20.31 -0.93 -14.51
CA ILE A 190 20.79 -0.54 -13.19
C ILE A 190 21.72 -1.63 -12.64
N ALA A 191 21.31 -2.90 -12.74
CA ALA A 191 22.09 -4.04 -12.27
C ALA A 191 23.44 -4.16 -13.00
N ALA A 192 23.47 -3.92 -14.32
CA ALA A 192 24.72 -3.87 -15.08
C ALA A 192 25.63 -2.72 -14.63
N ILE A 193 25.07 -1.53 -14.37
CA ILE A 193 25.83 -0.37 -13.85
C ILE A 193 26.38 -0.66 -12.44
N SER A 194 25.64 -1.40 -11.61
CA SER A 194 26.07 -1.79 -10.26
C SER A 194 27.00 -3.01 -10.23
N GLY A 195 27.50 -3.48 -11.38
CA GLY A 195 28.43 -4.62 -11.45
C GLY A 195 27.77 -5.99 -11.27
N ALA A 196 26.44 -6.08 -11.35
CA ALA A 196 25.65 -7.30 -11.23
C ALA A 196 24.79 -7.53 -12.49
N PRO A 197 25.40 -7.80 -13.66
CA PRO A 197 24.65 -7.93 -14.92
C PRO A 197 23.65 -9.08 -14.87
N ILE A 198 22.42 -8.80 -15.31
CA ILE A 198 21.33 -9.78 -15.41
C ILE A 198 21.30 -10.32 -16.84
N SER A 199 21.12 -11.64 -17.01
CA SER A 199 21.03 -12.27 -18.32
C SER A 199 19.83 -11.77 -19.13
N ASP A 200 20.04 -11.49 -20.43
CA ASP A 200 18.99 -11.10 -21.37
C ASP A 200 17.82 -12.10 -21.41
N ARG A 201 18.09 -13.38 -21.19
CA ARG A 201 17.05 -14.42 -21.12
C ARG A 201 16.09 -14.18 -19.97
N VAL A 202 16.61 -13.79 -18.80
CA VAL A 202 15.81 -13.49 -17.60
C VAL A 202 14.96 -12.24 -17.84
N VAL A 203 15.54 -11.22 -18.46
CA VAL A 203 14.82 -9.98 -18.82
C VAL A 203 13.68 -10.30 -19.79
N LEU A 204 13.95 -11.09 -20.83
CA LEU A 204 12.94 -11.50 -21.80
C LEU A 204 11.83 -12.32 -21.14
N SER A 205 12.18 -13.30 -20.29
CA SER A 205 11.20 -14.09 -19.54
C SER A 205 10.31 -13.21 -18.67
N ALA A 206 10.87 -12.23 -17.96
CA ALA A 206 10.09 -11.30 -17.15
C ALA A 206 9.10 -10.48 -17.98
N ILE A 207 9.51 -9.99 -19.15
CA ILE A 207 8.64 -9.24 -20.07
C ILE A 207 7.49 -10.12 -20.57
N VAL A 208 7.79 -11.36 -20.96
CA VAL A 208 6.76 -12.33 -21.40
C VAL A 208 5.78 -12.62 -20.27
N ILE A 209 6.26 -12.84 -19.04
CA ILE A 209 5.40 -13.06 -17.87
C ILE A 209 4.47 -11.86 -17.64
N LEU A 210 4.99 -10.63 -17.67
CA LEU A 210 4.18 -9.42 -17.51
C LEU A 210 3.14 -9.27 -18.63
N ALA A 211 3.53 -9.57 -19.88
CA ALA A 211 2.61 -9.57 -21.01
C ALA A 211 1.48 -10.58 -20.84
N VAL A 212 1.81 -11.82 -20.46
CA VAL A 212 0.83 -12.87 -20.19
C VAL A 212 -0.09 -12.46 -19.05
N LEU A 213 0.46 -11.96 -17.93
CA LEU A 213 -0.31 -11.59 -16.75
C LEU A 213 -1.36 -10.50 -17.04
N PHE A 214 -0.99 -9.46 -17.79
CA PHE A 214 -1.89 -8.33 -18.05
C PHE A 214 -2.79 -8.54 -19.27
N LEU A 215 -2.28 -9.14 -20.35
CA LEU A 215 -2.99 -9.18 -21.63
C LEU A 215 -3.79 -10.47 -21.83
N LEU A 216 -3.28 -11.63 -21.41
CA LEU A 216 -3.93 -12.92 -21.68
C LEU A 216 -5.36 -12.99 -21.10
N PRO A 217 -5.62 -12.63 -19.83
CA PRO A 217 -6.97 -12.75 -19.29
C PRO A 217 -7.92 -11.68 -19.86
N ALA A 218 -7.38 -10.56 -20.37
CA ALA A 218 -8.13 -9.52 -21.06
C ALA A 218 -8.57 -9.97 -22.47
N PHE A 219 -7.71 -10.64 -23.22
CA PHE A 219 -8.03 -11.18 -24.54
C PHE A 219 -8.99 -12.36 -24.49
N LEU A 220 -8.83 -13.25 -23.50
CA LEU A 220 -9.66 -14.44 -23.34
C LEU A 220 -10.96 -14.19 -22.55
N GLY A 221 -11.14 -12.96 -22.05
CA GLY A 221 -12.31 -12.57 -21.25
C GLY A 221 -12.42 -13.36 -19.93
N TRP A 222 -11.33 -13.89 -19.41
CA TRP A 222 -11.32 -14.73 -18.20
C TRP A 222 -11.62 -13.93 -16.94
N GLY A 223 -11.11 -12.70 -16.84
CA GLY A 223 -11.31 -11.85 -15.65
C GLY A 223 -12.75 -11.40 -15.43
N LEU A 224 -13.61 -11.48 -16.45
CA LEU A 224 -15.03 -11.08 -16.40
C LEU A 224 -15.98 -12.26 -16.11
N LYS A 225 -15.45 -13.50 -16.08
CA LYS A 225 -16.24 -14.73 -15.89
C LYS A 225 -16.28 -15.21 -14.43
N ILE A 226 -15.59 -14.53 -13.52
CA ILE A 226 -15.62 -14.85 -12.10
C ILE A 226 -16.98 -14.38 -11.57
N GLY A 227 -17.89 -15.33 -11.34
CA GLY A 227 -19.16 -15.05 -10.68
C GLY A 227 -18.90 -14.46 -9.30
N LEU A 228 -19.43 -13.27 -9.05
CA LEU A 228 -19.43 -12.68 -7.72
C LEU A 228 -20.17 -13.64 -6.78
N CYS A 229 -19.49 -14.12 -5.72
CA CYS A 229 -20.18 -14.77 -4.61
C CYS A 229 -21.31 -13.84 -4.12
N THR A 230 -22.45 -14.42 -3.78
CA THR A 230 -23.74 -13.77 -3.48
C THR A 230 -23.69 -12.50 -2.62
N PRO A 231 -22.77 -12.32 -1.64
CA PRO A 231 -22.63 -11.05 -0.91
C PRO A 231 -22.21 -9.84 -1.77
N CYS A 232 -21.55 -10.07 -2.91
CA CYS A 232 -21.10 -9.02 -3.83
C CYS A 232 -22.16 -8.59 -4.86
N ARG A 233 -23.28 -9.31 -4.99
CA ARG A 233 -24.31 -9.01 -6.00
C ARG A 233 -25.11 -7.74 -5.70
N ILE A 234 -25.08 -7.27 -4.45
CA ILE A 234 -25.68 -5.99 -4.05
C ILE A 234 -24.90 -4.80 -4.66
N LEU A 235 -23.61 -4.98 -4.99
CA LEU A 235 -22.74 -3.92 -5.51
C LEU A 235 -23.01 -3.56 -6.97
N ALA A 236 -23.57 -4.46 -7.78
CA ALA A 236 -23.80 -4.20 -9.21
C ALA A 236 -25.13 -3.47 -9.48
N HIS A 237 -26.10 -3.55 -8.56
CA HIS A 237 -27.43 -2.96 -8.76
C HIS A 237 -27.60 -1.55 -8.17
N SER A 238 -26.63 -1.04 -7.39
CA SER A 238 -26.66 0.34 -6.88
C SER A 238 -26.06 1.37 -7.85
N GLU A 239 -25.44 0.95 -8.96
CA GLU A 239 -24.96 1.85 -10.02
C GLU A 239 -26.03 2.16 -11.10
N VAL A 240 -27.22 1.57 -11.00
CA VAL A 240 -28.36 1.87 -11.88
C VAL A 240 -29.58 2.24 -11.04
N ARG A 241 -29.52 3.40 -10.39
CA ARG A 241 -30.67 4.27 -10.14
C ARG A 241 -30.26 5.66 -9.70
#